data_AF-A0A2D5AWB9-F1
#
_entry.id   AF-A0A2D5AWB9-F1
#
_cell.length_a   1.000
_cell.length_b   1.000
_cell.length_c   1.000
_cell.angle_alpha   90.00
_cell.angle_beta   90.00
_cell.angle_gamma   90.00
#
_symmetry.space_group_name_H-M   'P 1'
#
loop_
_entity.id
_entity.type
_entity.pdbx_description
1 polymer ?
#
loop_
_entity_poly.entity_id
_entity_poly.type
_entity_poly.pdbx_seq_one_letter_code
_entity_poly.pdbx_strand_id
1 'polypeptide(L)'
;MTRANTFIIGSVAILALIISIPLEWMTLHNAKMNFPGLFSQSLVLTGFNGHITILAPVPFWALVLLGLVGAVVALLNGLSISSLPRIVVLVPLLLSLLHVGVALMIPHFSDGEATLGIGGFVAFIGLALALEVNRPQRDAQLGR
;
A
#
# COMPACT_ATOMS: atom_id res chain seq x y z
N MET A 1 6.86 -4.82 22.19
CA MET A 1 7.84 -4.73 21.08
C MET A 1 8.92 -3.73 21.51
N THR A 2 10.21 -4.03 21.33
CA THR A 2 11.27 -3.09 21.74
C THR A 2 11.30 -1.88 20.82
N ARG A 3 11.77 -0.71 21.30
CA ARG A 3 11.94 0.50 20.47
C ARG A 3 12.79 0.25 19.24
N ALA A 4 13.83 -0.58 19.36
CA ALA A 4 14.68 -0.99 18.25
C ALA A 4 13.89 -1.76 17.17
N ASN A 5 13.04 -2.71 17.58
CA ASN A 5 12.21 -3.48 16.64
C ASN A 5 11.18 -2.57 15.96
N THR A 6 10.56 -1.65 16.71
CA THR A 6 9.63 -0.65 16.16
C THR A 6 10.31 0.23 15.11
N PHE A 7 11.54 0.68 15.38
CA PHE A 7 12.32 1.46 14.43
C PHE A 7 12.62 0.68 13.14
N ILE A 8 13.12 -0.54 13.27
CA ILE A 8 13.48 -1.39 12.12
C ILE A 8 12.25 -1.68 11.28
N ILE A 9 11.17 -2.17 11.89
CA ILE A 9 9.95 -2.57 11.17
C ILE A 9 9.28 -1.36 10.52
N GLY A 10 9.20 -0.22 11.24
CA GLY A 10 8.64 1.00 10.67
C GLY A 10 9.47 1.57 9.52
N SER A 11 10.80 1.50 9.61
CA SER A 11 11.69 1.93 8.52
C SER A 11 11.53 1.03 7.29
N VAL A 12 11.47 -0.29 7.49
CA VAL A 12 11.23 -1.25 6.39
C VAL A 12 9.85 -1.02 5.77
N ALA A 13 8.82 -0.76 6.57
CA ALA A 13 7.48 -0.45 6.10
C ALA A 13 7.47 0.79 5.19
N ILE A 14 8.09 1.89 5.64
CA ILE A 14 8.21 3.14 4.89
C ILE A 14 8.97 2.93 3.58
N LEU A 15 10.12 2.25 3.62
CA LEU A 15 10.92 1.96 2.43
C LEU A 15 10.16 1.10 1.41
N ALA A 16 9.46 0.06 1.88
CA ALA A 16 8.63 -0.78 1.02
C ALA A 16 7.56 0.05 0.30
N LEU A 17 6.86 0.94 1.02
CA LEU A 17 5.86 1.81 0.41
C LEU A 17 6.46 2.73 -0.65
N ILE A 18 7.60 3.37 -0.38
CA ILE A 18 8.26 4.26 -1.35
C ILE A 18 8.71 3.48 -2.60
N ILE A 19 9.36 2.33 -2.41
CA ILE A 19 9.87 1.49 -3.50
C ILE A 19 8.72 0.89 -4.31
N SER A 20 7.55 0.66 -3.70
CA SER A 20 6.39 0.11 -4.42
C SER A 20 5.85 1.02 -5.52
N ILE A 21 6.04 2.35 -5.42
CA ILE A 21 5.47 3.32 -6.36
C ILE A 21 6.04 3.15 -7.79
N PRO A 22 7.37 3.15 -8.00
CA PRO A 22 7.95 2.95 -9.34
C PRO A 22 7.82 1.52 -9.87
N LEU A 23 7.52 0.54 -9.02
CA LEU A 23 7.43 -0.86 -9.44
C LEU A 23 6.16 -1.12 -10.27
N GLU A 24 6.18 -2.22 -11.03
CA GLU A 24 5.02 -2.72 -11.74
C GLU A 24 3.99 -3.28 -10.77
N TRP A 25 2.74 -2.84 -10.89
CA TRP A 25 1.60 -3.31 -10.09
C TRP A 25 0.78 -4.33 -10.84
N MET A 26 0.57 -4.10 -12.14
CA MET A 26 -0.27 -4.94 -12.97
C MET A 26 0.14 -4.80 -14.43
N THR A 27 0.11 -5.87 -15.20
CA THR A 27 0.19 -5.81 -16.66
C THR A 27 -1.13 -6.24 -17.26
N LEU A 28 -1.72 -5.39 -18.09
CA LEU A 28 -2.94 -5.68 -18.83
C LEU A 28 -2.59 -6.22 -20.22
N HIS A 29 -2.92 -7.48 -20.48
CA HIS A 29 -2.85 -8.09 -21.80
C HIS A 29 -4.08 -7.71 -22.63
N ASN A 30 -3.90 -7.55 -23.94
CA ASN A 30 -4.98 -7.20 -24.88
C ASN A 30 -5.71 -5.88 -24.58
N ALA A 31 -5.01 -4.88 -24.03
CA ALA A 31 -5.58 -3.57 -23.80
C ALA A 31 -6.06 -2.96 -25.13
N LYS A 32 -7.39 -2.86 -25.31
CA LYS A 32 -8.00 -2.22 -26.47
C LYS A 32 -7.77 -0.71 -26.39
N MET A 33 -6.66 -0.24 -26.95
CA MET A 33 -6.50 1.19 -27.18
C MET A 33 -7.41 1.60 -28.34
N ASN A 34 -8.22 2.64 -28.16
CA ASN A 34 -9.05 3.25 -29.21
C ASN A 34 -8.21 4.01 -30.26
N PHE A 35 -7.07 3.44 -30.66
CA PHE A 35 -6.26 3.95 -31.76
C PHE A 35 -6.45 3.03 -32.97
N PRO A 36 -7.03 3.53 -34.07
CA PRO A 36 -7.24 2.72 -35.26
C PRO A 36 -5.87 2.31 -35.83
N GLY A 37 -5.58 1.01 -35.82
CA GLY A 37 -4.42 0.40 -36.49
C GLY A 37 -3.32 -0.19 -35.60
N LEU A 38 -3.43 -0.14 -34.27
CA LEU A 38 -2.45 -0.75 -33.37
C LEU A 38 -2.97 -2.07 -32.77
N PHE A 39 -2.19 -3.14 -33.00
CA PHE A 39 -2.43 -4.50 -32.50
C PHE A 39 -2.58 -4.56 -30.97
N SER A 40 -3.14 -5.65 -30.47
CA SER A 40 -3.22 -6.01 -29.04
C SER A 40 -1.86 -5.84 -28.34
N GLN A 41 -1.70 -4.76 -27.56
CA GLN A 41 -0.50 -4.51 -26.78
C GLN A 41 -0.73 -4.83 -25.30
N SER A 42 0.31 -5.32 -24.64
CA SER A 42 0.36 -5.41 -23.19
C SER A 42 0.68 -4.03 -22.60
N LEU A 43 -0.17 -3.54 -21.70
CA LEU A 43 0.03 -2.28 -21.00
C LEU A 43 0.54 -2.55 -19.58
N VAL A 44 1.75 -2.07 -19.28
CA VAL A 44 2.34 -2.16 -17.94
C VAL A 44 1.85 -1.00 -17.07
N LEU A 45 1.14 -1.31 -16.00
CA LEU A 45 0.68 -0.37 -14.98
C LEU A 45 1.62 -0.43 -13.77
N THR A 46 2.29 0.67 -13.52
CA THR A 46 3.08 1.00 -12.34
C THR A 46 2.26 1.85 -11.36
N GLY A 47 2.79 2.12 -10.18
CA GLY A 47 2.14 3.01 -9.22
C GLY A 47 1.96 4.45 -9.73
N PHE A 48 2.78 4.89 -10.69
CA PHE A 48 2.72 6.25 -11.25
C PHE A 48 1.64 6.45 -12.32
N ASN A 49 1.45 5.46 -13.19
CA ASN A 49 0.53 5.55 -14.34
C ASN A 49 -0.78 4.77 -14.13
N GLY A 50 -0.85 3.90 -13.12
CA GLY A 50 -2.05 3.14 -12.81
C GLY A 50 -3.02 3.88 -11.88
N HIS A 51 -4.30 3.66 -12.13
CA HIS A 51 -5.40 4.20 -11.33
C HIS A 51 -6.38 3.08 -10.95
N ILE A 52 -6.97 3.21 -9.76
CA ILE A 52 -8.13 2.40 -9.34
C ILE A 52 -9.37 3.25 -9.48
N THR A 53 -10.41 2.68 -10.10
CA THR A 53 -11.73 3.30 -10.14
C THR A 53 -12.71 2.41 -9.40
N ILE A 54 -12.90 2.67 -8.10
CA ILE A 54 -14.01 2.09 -7.31
C ILE A 54 -15.18 3.08 -7.28
N LEU A 55 -14.90 4.34 -6.95
CA LEU A 55 -15.88 5.42 -6.87
C LEU A 55 -15.44 6.68 -7.63
N ALA A 56 -14.13 6.96 -7.59
CA ALA A 56 -13.46 8.00 -8.34
C ALA A 56 -12.12 7.44 -8.85
N PRO A 57 -11.59 7.95 -9.98
CA PRO A 57 -10.28 7.53 -10.47
C PRO A 57 -9.19 8.09 -9.53
N VAL A 58 -8.64 7.22 -8.69
CA VAL A 58 -7.56 7.58 -7.77
C VAL A 58 -6.26 6.92 -8.23
N PRO A 59 -5.17 7.69 -8.44
CA PRO A 59 -3.90 7.08 -8.80
C PRO A 59 -3.33 6.21 -7.68
N PHE A 60 -2.69 5.09 -8.04
CA PHE A 60 -2.08 4.18 -7.07
C PHE A 60 -1.09 4.90 -6.14
N TRP A 61 -0.23 5.77 -6.69
CA TRP A 61 0.74 6.51 -5.89
C TRP A 61 0.09 7.36 -4.79
N ALA A 62 -1.07 7.96 -5.02
CA ALA A 62 -1.74 8.77 -4.00
C ALA A 62 -2.25 7.90 -2.84
N LEU A 63 -2.74 6.69 -3.15
CA LEU A 63 -3.16 5.72 -2.15
C LEU A 63 -1.97 5.20 -1.32
N VAL A 64 -0.83 4.95 -1.98
CA VAL A 64 0.40 4.54 -1.31
C VAL A 64 0.94 5.66 -0.43
N LEU A 65 0.93 6.91 -0.89
CA LEU A 65 1.34 8.08 -0.10
C LEU A 65 0.44 8.29 1.13
N LEU A 66 -0.87 8.07 1.00
CA LEU A 66 -1.76 8.12 2.16
C LEU A 66 -1.34 7.09 3.22
N GLY A 67 -1.06 5.85 2.79
CA GLY A 67 -0.53 4.80 3.66
C GLY A 67 0.83 5.14 4.25
N LEU A 68 1.71 5.77 3.47
CA LEU A 68 3.04 6.23 3.89
C LEU A 68 2.94 7.25 5.03
N VAL A 69 2.04 8.23 4.92
CA VAL A 69 1.78 9.19 6.01
C VAL A 69 1.36 8.46 7.28
N GLY A 70 0.43 7.50 7.15
CA GLY A 70 0.02 6.66 8.27
C GLY A 70 1.19 5.88 8.89
N ALA A 71 2.06 5.29 8.06
CA ALA A 71 3.23 4.53 8.50
C ALA A 71 4.27 5.40 9.23
N VAL A 72 4.51 6.62 8.73
CA VAL A 72 5.39 7.60 9.39
C VAL A 72 4.84 7.98 10.75
N VAL A 73 3.54 8.31 10.84
CA VAL A 73 2.94 8.66 12.12
C VAL A 73 2.93 7.46 13.08
N ALA A 74 2.68 6.25 12.58
CA ALA A 74 2.78 5.01 13.38
C ALA A 74 4.17 4.86 14.00
N LEU A 75 5.23 5.06 13.20
CA LEU A 75 6.60 5.00 13.66
C LEU A 75 6.90 6.08 14.72
N LEU A 76 6.53 7.34 14.45
CA LEU A 76 6.73 8.44 15.40
C LEU A 76 6.02 8.20 16.74
N ASN A 77 4.79 7.70 16.70
CA ASN A 77 4.04 7.32 17.90
C ASN A 77 4.70 6.14 18.64
N GLY A 78 5.13 5.10 17.92
CA GLY A 78 5.81 3.94 18.49
C GLY A 78 7.17 4.26 19.13
N LEU A 79 7.84 5.31 18.66
CA LEU A 79 9.08 5.84 19.24
C LEU A 79 8.85 6.86 20.36
N SER A 80 7.60 7.14 20.72
CA SER A 80 7.22 8.17 21.71
C SER A 80 7.67 9.59 21.32
N ILE A 81 7.82 9.87 20.01
CA ILE A 81 8.15 11.19 19.47
C ILE A 81 6.88 12.03 19.27
N SER A 82 5.75 11.37 19.01
CA SER A 82 4.43 11.97 18.81
C SER A 82 3.37 11.25 19.66
N SER A 83 2.27 11.96 19.97
CA SER A 83 1.12 11.46 20.73
C SER A 83 -0.18 11.52 19.93
N LEU A 84 -0.09 11.48 18.60
CA LEU A 84 -1.28 11.57 17.74
C LEU A 84 -2.27 10.43 18.02
N PRO A 85 -3.59 10.71 18.03
CA PRO A 85 -4.60 9.71 18.26
C PRO A 85 -4.46 8.55 17.27
N ARG A 86 -4.61 7.32 17.76
CA ARG A 86 -4.43 6.11 16.94
C ARG A 86 -5.35 6.05 15.72
N ILE A 87 -6.52 6.69 15.80
CA ILE A 87 -7.46 6.80 14.68
C ILE A 87 -6.86 7.57 13.49
N VAL A 88 -6.02 8.58 13.76
CA VAL A 88 -5.32 9.38 12.73
C VAL A 88 -4.30 8.53 11.97
N VAL A 89 -3.81 7.46 12.58
CA VAL A 89 -2.93 6.48 11.94
C VAL A 89 -3.72 5.38 11.23
N LEU A 90 -4.77 4.87 11.86
CA LEU A 90 -5.54 3.73 11.34
C LEU A 90 -6.32 4.09 10.08
N VAL A 91 -6.98 5.25 10.04
CA VAL A 91 -7.78 5.67 8.87
C VAL A 91 -6.96 5.65 7.57
N PRO A 92 -5.81 6.36 7.48
CA PRO A 92 -5.02 6.34 6.24
C PRO A 92 -4.44 4.95 5.92
N LEU A 93 -4.00 4.19 6.92
CA LEU A 93 -3.46 2.84 6.69
C LEU A 93 -4.53 1.87 6.18
N LEU A 94 -5.72 1.87 6.78
CA LEU A 94 -6.81 0.97 6.38
C LEU A 94 -7.38 1.35 5.02
N LEU A 95 -7.53 2.64 4.73
CA LEU A 95 -7.96 3.10 3.41
C LEU A 95 -6.95 2.68 2.34
N SER A 96 -5.66 2.91 2.56
CA SER A 96 -4.61 2.47 1.65
C SER A 96 -4.64 0.95 1.48
N LEU A 97 -4.72 0.19 2.58
CA LEU A 97 -4.72 -1.28 2.56
C LEU A 97 -5.92 -1.85 1.81
N LEU A 98 -7.11 -1.29 2.00
CA LEU A 98 -8.30 -1.70 1.29
C LEU A 98 -8.11 -1.55 -0.23
N HIS A 99 -7.61 -0.39 -0.68
CA HIS A 99 -7.44 -0.14 -2.10
C HIS A 99 -6.32 -1.00 -2.72
N VAL A 100 -5.19 -1.14 -2.02
CA VAL A 100 -4.12 -2.04 -2.46
C VAL A 100 -4.61 -3.48 -2.51
N GLY A 101 -5.39 -3.92 -1.52
CA GLY A 101 -6.01 -5.25 -1.51
C GLY A 101 -6.96 -5.46 -2.69
N VAL A 102 -7.79 -4.47 -3.02
CA VAL A 102 -8.65 -4.52 -4.21
C VAL A 102 -7.80 -4.60 -5.48
N ALA A 103 -6.75 -3.80 -5.61
CA ALA A 103 -5.85 -3.83 -6.76
C ALA A 103 -5.23 -5.21 -6.99
N LEU A 104 -4.81 -5.89 -5.92
CA LEU A 104 -4.26 -7.24 -5.98
C LEU A 104 -5.30 -8.31 -6.40
N MET A 105 -6.59 -8.02 -6.19
CA MET A 105 -7.67 -8.93 -6.58
C MET A 105 -8.12 -8.74 -8.03
N ILE A 106 -7.90 -7.58 -8.65
CA ILE A 106 -8.38 -7.28 -10.02
C ILE A 106 -8.03 -8.39 -11.02
N PRO A 107 -6.79 -8.94 -11.05
CA PRO A 107 -6.44 -9.96 -12.03
C PRO A 107 -7.24 -11.26 -11.92
N HIS A 108 -7.69 -11.62 -10.71
CA HIS A 108 -8.50 -12.82 -10.49
C HIS A 108 -9.90 -12.72 -11.12
N PHE A 109 -10.36 -11.50 -11.42
CA PHE A 109 -11.65 -11.24 -12.06
C PHE A 109 -11.53 -10.87 -13.54
N SER A 110 -10.32 -10.92 -14.12
CA SER A 110 -10.02 -10.35 -15.44
C SER A 110 -9.98 -11.35 -16.60
N ASP A 111 -10.52 -12.57 -16.46
CA ASP A 111 -10.49 -13.62 -17.50
C ASP A 111 -9.10 -13.85 -18.15
N GLY A 112 -8.02 -13.61 -17.39
CA GLY A 112 -6.63 -13.74 -17.86
C GLY A 112 -6.07 -12.52 -18.60
N GLU A 113 -6.83 -11.43 -18.70
CA GLU A 113 -6.40 -10.18 -19.32
C GLU A 113 -5.47 -9.35 -18.42
N ALA A 114 -5.30 -9.72 -17.14
CA ALA A 114 -4.36 -9.03 -16.26
C ALA A 114 -3.43 -10.00 -15.53
N THR A 115 -2.18 -9.59 -15.34
CA THR A 115 -1.19 -10.25 -14.49
C THR A 115 -0.72 -9.31 -13.39
N LEU A 116 -0.39 -9.86 -12.21
CA LEU A 116 0.09 -9.08 -11.08
C LEU A 116 1.59 -8.81 -11.19
N GLY A 117 1.96 -7.55 -10.97
CA GLY A 117 3.34 -7.15 -10.74
C GLY A 117 3.70 -7.17 -9.25
N ILE A 118 4.99 -7.04 -8.94
CA ILE A 118 5.50 -7.12 -7.56
C ILE A 118 5.21 -5.87 -6.71
N GLY A 119 4.98 -4.72 -7.34
CA GLY A 119 4.76 -3.43 -6.67
C GLY A 119 3.57 -3.46 -5.70
N GLY A 120 2.44 -4.03 -6.12
CA GLY A 120 1.26 -4.17 -5.25
C GLY A 120 1.53 -5.03 -4.01
N PHE A 121 2.31 -6.11 -4.14
CA PHE A 121 2.69 -6.96 -3.02
C PHE A 121 3.63 -6.25 -2.05
N VAL A 122 4.63 -5.53 -2.58
CA VAL A 122 5.56 -4.73 -1.76
C VAL A 122 4.80 -3.66 -0.97
N ALA A 123 3.84 -2.97 -1.61
CA ALA A 123 2.97 -2.02 -0.94
C ALA A 123 2.14 -2.69 0.18
N PHE A 124 1.52 -3.83 -0.12
CA PHE A 124 0.71 -4.58 0.85
C PHE A 124 1.52 -5.01 2.08
N ILE A 125 2.73 -5.53 1.87
CA ILE A 125 3.65 -5.89 2.96
C ILE A 125 4.02 -4.64 3.77
N GLY A 126 4.37 -3.53 3.10
CA GLY A 126 4.67 -2.26 3.78
C GLY A 126 3.52 -1.78 4.67
N LEU A 127 2.28 -1.84 4.20
CA LEU A 127 1.08 -1.48 4.97
C LEU A 127 0.83 -2.43 6.14
N ALA A 128 1.01 -3.74 5.95
CA ALA A 128 0.87 -4.72 7.03
C ALA A 128 1.90 -4.49 8.15
N LEU A 129 3.15 -4.21 7.79
CA LEU A 129 4.21 -3.88 8.75
C LEU A 129 3.91 -2.55 9.47
N ALA A 130 3.38 -1.53 8.78
CA ALA A 130 2.97 -0.28 9.40
C ALA A 130 1.84 -0.48 10.43
N LEU A 131 0.89 -1.39 10.15
CA LEU A 131 -0.15 -1.76 11.11
C LEU A 131 0.41 -2.50 12.32
N GLU A 132 1.44 -3.32 12.14
CA GLU A 132 2.15 -3.99 13.24
C GLU A 132 2.80 -2.97 14.19
N VAL A 133 3.48 -1.96 13.62
CA VAL A 133 4.09 -0.86 14.36
C VAL A 133 3.05 -0.10 15.18
N ASN A 134 1.84 0.06 14.63
CA ASN A 134 0.72 0.72 15.31
C ASN A 134 -0.07 -0.20 16.25
N ARG A 135 0.36 -1.44 16.55
CA ARG A 135 -0.36 -2.31 17.51
C ARG A 135 -0.32 -1.72 18.93
N PRO A 136 -1.38 -1.90 19.72
CA PRO A 136 -1.35 -1.47 21.10
C PRO A 136 -0.32 -2.37 21.82
N GLN A 137 0.68 -1.76 22.46
CA GLN A 137 1.62 -2.50 23.29
C GLN A 137 0.81 -3.12 24.43
N ARG A 138 0.70 -4.46 24.44
CA ARG A 138 -0.01 -5.26 25.46
C ARG A 138 0.63 -5.19 26.85
N ASP A 139 1.44 -4.17 27.12
CA ASP A 139 2.27 -4.07 28.32
C ASP A 139 1.61 -3.22 29.43
N ALA A 140 0.28 -3.07 29.38
CA ALA A 140 -0.52 -2.45 30.45
C ALA A 140 -1.53 -3.41 31.10
N GLN A 141 -1.49 -4.73 30.81
CA GLN A 141 -2.42 -5.71 31.40
C GLN A 141 -1.78 -6.89 32.15
N LEU A 142 -0.46 -6.89 32.35
CA LEU A 142 0.20 -7.88 33.22
C LEU A 142 1.05 -7.24 34.33
N GLY A 143 0.84 -5.95 34.59
CA GLY A 143 1.48 -5.24 35.70
C GLY A 143 0.45 -4.82 36.76
N ARG A 144 0.30 -5.68 37.77
CA ARG A 144 -0.31 -5.43 39.10
C ARG A 144 -1.83 -5.57 39.21
#